data_AF-A0A960EPI9-F1
#
_entry.id   AF-A0A960EPI9-F1
#
_cell.length_a   1.000
_cell.length_b   1.000
_cell.length_c   1.000
_cell.angle_alpha   90.00
_cell.angle_beta   90.00
_cell.angle_gamma   90.00
#
_symmetry.space_group_name_H-M   'P 1'
#
loop_
_entity.id
_entity.type
_entity.pdbx_description
1 polymer ?
#
loop_
_entity_poly.entity_id
_entity_poly.type
_entity_poly.pdbx_seq_one_letter_code
_entity_poly.pdbx_strand_id
1 'polypeptide(L)'
;MPRLTTLVTELATALGMTGVGSVDVGLARPPSEIVGVSAEQWNALSIARGAGEMQADFETAFVNGRAFLDAADGLRGRGARVIEWKGEHKDPVPAPLPVDLRVDHVYLVSCKYGSKVLGNHSPHALIDGLLEGSLTRQHAAEAGDWFRLVAPEAYADLWAMMREFATVEGLPADPAEMDVAQRKAASKMFPRSELPPPLAAAYTEMSAIVSRHSAARLNDRLGPLKGRQRERFLWRLLRIGTAPYFILGSSGKSAAAHSNRPVRLRIGTPWDVHQVSTFRGLRVVPVEAGQPRLNLVADYTMSDGASRQLALHVEIRWSHGKFGGAPEAKVYLDSPPAHVPGYFPLEPPDGQFAF
;
A
#
# COMPACT_ATOMS: atom_id res chain seq x y z
N MET A 1 12.07 -8.43 14.92
CA MET A 1 10.94 -8.23 15.84
C MET A 1 10.06 -7.15 15.24
N PRO A 2 8.78 -7.45 14.99
CA PRO A 2 7.87 -6.47 14.41
C PRO A 2 7.78 -5.23 15.27
N ARG A 3 7.52 -4.08 14.63
CA ARG A 3 7.27 -2.83 15.35
C ARG A 3 6.07 -3.02 16.27
N LEU A 4 6.15 -2.47 17.49
CA LEU A 4 5.07 -2.55 18.48
C LEU A 4 3.72 -2.14 17.88
N THR A 5 3.72 -1.11 17.03
CA THR A 5 2.52 -0.66 16.32
C THR A 5 1.86 -1.75 15.48
N THR A 6 2.66 -2.53 14.75
CA THR A 6 2.18 -3.64 13.90
C THR A 6 1.58 -4.73 14.78
N LEU A 7 2.30 -5.12 15.84
CA LEU A 7 1.82 -6.09 16.82
C LEU A 7 0.46 -5.68 17.40
N VAL A 8 0.34 -4.44 17.89
CA VAL A 8 -0.90 -3.90 18.47
C VAL A 8 -2.03 -3.96 17.46
N THR A 9 -1.84 -3.39 16.27
CA THR A 9 -2.93 -3.26 15.30
C THR A 9 -3.39 -4.59 14.71
N GLU A 10 -2.50 -5.56 14.52
CA GLU A 10 -2.86 -6.86 13.93
C GLU A 10 -3.44 -7.80 14.98
N LEU A 11 -2.81 -7.91 16.16
CA LEU A 11 -3.25 -8.86 17.19
C LEU A 11 -4.46 -8.36 17.96
N ALA A 12 -4.65 -7.07 18.16
CA ALA A 12 -5.91 -6.56 18.71
C ALA A 12 -7.08 -6.79 17.74
N THR A 13 -6.86 -6.66 16.43
CA THR A 13 -7.86 -7.06 15.41
C THR A 13 -8.16 -8.56 15.50
N ALA A 14 -7.14 -9.41 15.63
CA ALA A 14 -7.35 -10.84 15.83
C ALA A 14 -8.17 -11.14 17.10
N LEU A 15 -7.87 -10.47 18.23
CA LEU A 15 -8.64 -10.60 19.48
C LEU A 15 -10.12 -10.22 19.27
N GLY A 16 -10.40 -9.16 18.51
CA GLY A 16 -11.79 -8.78 18.20
C GLY A 16 -12.58 -9.90 17.48
N MET A 17 -11.90 -10.77 16.72
CA MET A 17 -12.53 -11.86 15.96
C MET A 17 -12.81 -13.13 16.79
N THR A 18 -12.26 -13.26 18.00
CA THR A 18 -12.42 -14.47 18.82
C THR A 18 -13.72 -14.48 19.62
N GLY A 19 -14.33 -13.32 19.84
CA GLY A 19 -15.53 -13.19 20.69
C GLY A 19 -15.23 -12.77 22.13
N VAL A 20 -13.96 -12.61 22.53
CA VAL A 20 -13.61 -12.10 23.87
C VAL A 20 -14.17 -10.70 24.09
N GLY A 21 -14.58 -10.34 25.30
CA GLY A 21 -15.31 -9.09 25.57
C GLY A 21 -14.50 -7.80 25.40
N SER A 22 -13.18 -7.85 25.61
CA SER A 22 -12.28 -6.70 25.50
C SER A 22 -10.85 -7.12 25.21
N VAL A 23 -10.01 -6.14 24.85
CA VAL A 23 -8.55 -6.32 24.74
C VAL A 23 -7.96 -6.85 26.04
N ASP A 24 -8.35 -6.27 27.18
CA ASP A 24 -7.78 -6.63 28.49
C ASP A 24 -8.08 -8.08 28.86
N VAL A 25 -9.31 -8.56 28.58
CA VAL A 25 -9.67 -9.97 28.77
C VAL A 25 -8.84 -10.88 27.87
N GLY A 26 -8.66 -10.47 26.60
CA GLY A 26 -7.87 -11.20 25.63
C GLY A 26 -6.38 -11.30 25.99
N LEU A 27 -5.79 -10.23 26.55
CA LEU A 27 -4.38 -10.22 26.97
C LEU A 27 -4.15 -10.95 28.30
N ALA A 28 -5.12 -10.91 29.22
CA ALA A 28 -5.04 -11.65 30.48
C ALA A 28 -5.10 -13.18 30.26
N ARG A 29 -5.85 -13.61 29.23
CA ARG A 29 -5.94 -15.02 28.81
C ARG A 29 -5.89 -15.10 27.28
N PRO A 30 -4.68 -15.10 26.69
CA PRO A 30 -4.50 -15.20 25.24
C PRO A 30 -5.30 -16.38 24.65
N PRO A 31 -6.21 -16.12 23.70
CA PRO A 31 -7.01 -17.18 23.08
C PRO A 31 -6.12 -18.19 22.34
N SER A 32 -6.36 -19.48 22.55
CA SER A 32 -5.61 -20.56 21.86
C SER A 32 -5.86 -20.60 20.35
N GLU A 33 -6.93 -19.94 19.89
CA GLU A 33 -7.29 -19.79 18.49
C GLU A 33 -6.29 -18.91 17.73
N ILE A 34 -5.58 -17.99 18.40
CA ILE A 34 -4.59 -17.12 17.77
C ILE A 34 -3.23 -17.81 17.79
N VAL A 35 -2.74 -18.20 16.62
CA VAL A 35 -1.49 -18.96 16.45
C VAL A 35 -0.45 -18.14 15.69
N GLY A 36 0.82 -18.55 15.79
CA GLY A 36 1.95 -17.82 15.21
C GLY A 36 2.50 -16.69 16.08
N VAL A 37 1.99 -16.54 17.31
CA VAL A 37 2.41 -15.50 18.27
C VAL A 37 3.21 -16.14 19.40
N SER A 38 4.43 -15.66 19.63
CA SER A 38 5.30 -16.09 20.72
C SER A 38 4.87 -15.51 22.07
N ALA A 39 5.31 -16.14 23.18
CA ALA A 39 5.08 -15.61 24.53
C ALA A 39 5.67 -14.20 24.72
N GLU A 40 6.83 -13.93 24.10
CA GLU A 40 7.47 -12.61 24.14
C GLU A 40 6.61 -11.52 23.48
N GLN A 41 5.95 -11.84 22.37
CA GLN A 41 5.05 -10.91 21.67
C GLN A 41 3.78 -10.65 22.47
N TRP A 42 3.19 -11.69 23.08
CA TRP A 42 2.06 -11.49 24.01
C TRP A 42 2.46 -10.63 25.21
N ASN A 43 3.63 -10.88 25.80
CA ASN A 43 4.13 -10.10 26.91
C ASN A 43 4.38 -8.63 26.50
N ALA A 44 4.92 -8.38 25.32
CA ALA A 44 5.11 -7.02 24.81
C ALA A 44 3.78 -6.26 24.67
N LEU A 45 2.71 -6.92 24.22
CA LEU A 45 1.37 -6.32 24.17
C LEU A 45 0.82 -6.01 25.56
N SER A 46 0.94 -6.94 26.50
CA SER A 46 0.48 -6.75 27.88
C SER A 46 1.23 -5.61 28.59
N ILE A 47 2.54 -5.49 28.38
CA ILE A 47 3.34 -4.38 28.90
C ILE A 47 2.87 -3.05 28.31
N ALA A 48 2.74 -2.96 26.98
CA ALA A 48 2.31 -1.74 26.31
C ALA A 48 0.90 -1.30 26.78
N ARG A 49 -0.04 -2.25 26.87
CA ARG A 49 -1.40 -1.99 27.37
C ARG A 49 -1.40 -1.54 28.82
N GLY A 50 -0.64 -2.21 29.70
CA GLY A 50 -0.52 -1.85 31.12
C GLY A 50 0.15 -0.50 31.36
N ALA A 51 1.08 -0.10 30.49
CA ALA A 51 1.70 1.22 30.50
C ALA A 51 0.79 2.32 29.91
N GLY A 52 -0.38 1.97 29.38
CA GLY A 52 -1.30 2.90 28.73
C GLY A 52 -0.79 3.41 27.38
N GLU A 53 0.16 2.73 26.75
CA GLU A 53 0.64 3.05 25.42
C GLU A 53 -0.36 2.61 24.35
N MET A 54 -0.48 3.38 23.26
CA MET A 54 -1.26 2.98 22.08
C MET A 54 -2.75 2.64 22.34
N GLN A 55 -3.37 3.20 23.39
CA GLN A 55 -4.75 2.86 23.78
C GLN A 55 -5.75 2.98 22.62
N ALA A 56 -5.68 4.08 21.86
CA ALA A 56 -6.57 4.31 20.72
C ALA A 56 -6.38 3.26 19.61
N ASP A 57 -5.15 2.79 19.38
CA ASP A 57 -4.86 1.77 18.37
C ASP A 57 -5.36 0.40 18.81
N PHE A 58 -5.19 0.03 20.08
CA PHE A 58 -5.77 -1.19 20.65
C PHE A 58 -7.29 -1.23 20.46
N GLU A 59 -8.00 -0.18 20.90
CA GLU A 59 -9.46 -0.14 20.82
C GLU A 59 -9.96 -0.11 19.38
N THR A 60 -9.37 0.74 18.53
CA THR A 60 -9.76 0.84 17.12
C THR A 60 -9.56 -0.51 16.41
N ALA A 61 -8.42 -1.16 16.65
CA ALA A 61 -8.12 -2.43 16.03
C ALA A 61 -9.04 -3.56 16.52
N PHE A 62 -9.32 -3.61 17.82
CA PHE A 62 -10.25 -4.56 18.41
C PHE A 62 -11.67 -4.40 17.88
N VAL A 63 -12.17 -3.17 17.80
CA VAL A 63 -13.51 -2.88 17.25
C VAL A 63 -13.59 -3.26 15.78
N ASN A 64 -12.52 -3.08 14.99
CA ASN A 64 -12.49 -3.59 13.62
C ASN A 64 -12.57 -5.11 13.52
N GLY A 65 -11.90 -5.83 14.43
CA GLY A 65 -12.02 -7.28 14.55
C GLY A 65 -13.44 -7.72 14.92
N ARG A 66 -14.08 -7.02 15.86
CA ARG A 66 -15.48 -7.26 16.23
C ARG A 66 -16.43 -7.02 15.06
N ALA A 67 -16.27 -5.93 14.33
CA ALA A 67 -17.09 -5.66 13.16
C ALA A 67 -16.98 -6.77 12.11
N PHE A 68 -15.78 -7.34 11.92
CA PHE A 68 -15.60 -8.51 11.06
C PHE A 68 -16.22 -9.79 11.64
N LEU A 69 -16.19 -9.96 12.97
CA LEU A 69 -16.93 -11.04 13.63
C LEU A 69 -18.42 -10.96 13.28
N ASP A 70 -19.02 -9.78 13.40
CA ASP A 70 -20.46 -9.58 13.30
C ASP A 70 -20.96 -9.51 11.85
N ALA A 71 -20.11 -9.07 10.91
CA ALA A 71 -20.48 -8.86 9.52
C ALA A 71 -21.00 -10.12 8.81
N ALA A 72 -22.01 -9.94 7.95
CA ALA A 72 -22.60 -11.00 7.12
C ALA A 72 -21.58 -11.61 6.13
N ASP A 73 -20.70 -10.78 5.57
CA ASP A 73 -19.60 -11.24 4.71
C ASP A 73 -18.36 -11.67 5.50
N GLY A 74 -18.36 -11.47 6.83
CA GLY A 74 -17.31 -11.89 7.75
C GLY A 74 -17.63 -13.22 8.42
N LEU A 75 -17.52 -13.25 9.76
CA LEU A 75 -17.71 -14.49 10.54
C LEU A 75 -19.16 -14.75 11.00
N ARG A 76 -20.09 -13.80 10.76
CA ARG A 76 -21.54 -13.97 11.04
C ARG A 76 -21.84 -14.30 12.52
N GLY A 77 -21.18 -13.61 13.44
CA GLY A 77 -21.33 -13.77 14.89
C GLY A 77 -20.66 -15.02 15.46
N ARG A 78 -20.03 -15.87 14.63
CA ARG A 78 -19.30 -17.05 15.09
C ARG A 78 -17.85 -16.70 15.38
N GLY A 79 -17.37 -16.98 16.59
CA GLY A 79 -15.94 -16.86 16.91
C GLY A 79 -15.05 -17.63 15.92
N ALA A 80 -13.92 -17.03 15.55
CA ALA A 80 -12.90 -17.70 14.75
C ALA A 80 -12.44 -19.01 15.44
N ARG A 81 -12.20 -20.07 14.67
CA ARG A 81 -11.63 -21.33 15.19
C ARG A 81 -10.12 -21.29 15.22
N VAL A 82 -9.52 -20.64 14.21
CA VAL A 82 -8.08 -20.39 14.14
C VAL A 82 -7.82 -19.06 13.45
N ILE A 83 -6.90 -18.28 14.00
CA ILE A 83 -6.38 -17.04 13.43
C ILE A 83 -4.86 -17.19 13.36
N GLU A 84 -4.35 -17.38 12.16
CA GLU A 84 -2.92 -17.47 11.91
C GLU A 84 -2.39 -16.06 11.66
N TRP A 85 -1.58 -15.57 12.59
CA TRP A 85 -0.87 -14.31 12.42
C TRP A 85 0.44 -14.55 11.67
N LYS A 86 0.63 -13.83 10.57
CA LYS A 86 1.79 -14.00 9.70
C LYS A 86 3.05 -13.32 10.24
N GLY A 87 2.90 -12.21 10.95
CA GLY A 87 4.00 -11.40 11.46
C GLY A 87 5.02 -10.98 10.39
N GLU A 88 6.31 -10.94 10.75
CA GLU A 88 7.39 -10.52 9.83
C GLU A 88 7.78 -11.58 8.78
N HIS A 89 6.99 -12.65 8.62
CA HIS A 89 7.33 -13.73 7.70
C HIS A 89 7.47 -13.21 6.27
N LYS A 90 8.66 -13.39 5.69
CA LYS A 90 8.92 -13.09 4.28
C LYS A 90 8.55 -14.31 3.48
N ASP A 91 7.51 -14.19 2.66
CA ASP A 91 7.17 -15.27 1.74
C ASP A 91 8.33 -15.52 0.77
N PRO A 92 8.62 -16.80 0.46
CA PRO A 92 9.67 -17.16 -0.50
C PRO A 92 9.33 -16.70 -1.92
N VAL A 93 8.05 -16.40 -2.19
CA VAL A 93 7.52 -15.92 -3.47
C VAL A 93 6.80 -14.60 -3.21
N PRO A 94 6.84 -13.61 -4.13
CA PRO A 94 6.05 -12.40 -3.99
C PRO A 94 4.57 -12.72 -3.75
N ALA A 95 4.09 -12.38 -2.55
CA ALA A 95 2.71 -12.63 -2.17
C ALA A 95 1.76 -11.83 -3.07
N PRO A 96 0.75 -12.46 -3.71
CA PRO A 96 -0.20 -11.74 -4.55
C PRO A 96 -1.12 -10.82 -3.73
N LEU A 97 -1.32 -11.12 -2.45
CA LEU A 97 -2.21 -10.39 -1.55
C LEU A 97 -1.49 -9.99 -0.24
N PRO A 98 -1.77 -8.80 0.32
CA PRO A 98 -1.19 -8.33 1.58
C PRO A 98 -1.91 -8.95 2.79
N VAL A 99 -1.69 -10.23 3.04
CA VAL A 99 -2.37 -10.94 4.13
C VAL A 99 -1.56 -10.85 5.41
N ASP A 100 -2.14 -10.27 6.45
CA ASP A 100 -1.54 -10.15 7.79
C ASP A 100 -2.13 -11.20 8.75
N LEU A 101 -3.43 -11.50 8.60
CA LEU A 101 -4.15 -12.56 9.32
C LEU A 101 -4.83 -13.51 8.33
N ARG A 102 -4.71 -14.82 8.58
CA ARG A 102 -5.52 -15.85 7.91
C ARG A 102 -6.46 -16.49 8.93
N VAL A 103 -7.77 -16.36 8.71
CA VAL A 103 -8.80 -16.84 9.64
C VAL A 103 -9.49 -18.07 9.06
N ASP A 104 -9.54 -19.14 9.85
CA ASP A 104 -10.18 -20.43 9.53
C ASP A 104 -9.72 -21.03 8.19
N HIS A 105 -8.50 -20.68 7.74
CA HIS A 105 -7.94 -20.99 6.41
C HIS A 105 -8.76 -20.50 5.21
N VAL A 106 -9.79 -19.68 5.45
CA VAL A 106 -10.74 -19.21 4.43
C VAL A 106 -10.62 -17.71 4.20
N TYR A 107 -10.61 -16.93 5.29
CA TYR A 107 -10.60 -15.48 5.18
C TYR A 107 -9.17 -14.95 5.21
N LEU A 108 -8.85 -14.14 4.21
CA LEU A 108 -7.59 -13.43 4.11
C LEU A 108 -7.83 -11.98 4.55
N VAL A 109 -7.14 -11.53 5.59
CA VAL A 109 -7.35 -10.20 6.16
C VAL A 109 -6.05 -9.40 6.12
N SER A 110 -6.16 -8.18 5.61
CA SER A 110 -5.12 -7.15 5.66
C SER A 110 -5.49 -6.10 6.69
N CYS A 111 -4.57 -5.84 7.61
CA CYS A 111 -4.68 -4.83 8.66
C CYS A 111 -4.06 -3.52 8.17
N LYS A 112 -4.89 -2.51 7.88
CA LYS A 112 -4.45 -1.27 7.22
C LYS A 112 -4.80 -0.02 8.02
N TYR A 113 -3.90 0.34 8.92
CA TYR A 113 -4.04 1.50 9.80
C TYR A 113 -3.20 2.67 9.29
N GLY A 114 -3.86 3.74 8.83
CA GLY A 114 -3.20 5.01 8.51
C GLY A 114 -2.43 5.08 7.19
N SER A 115 -2.75 4.24 6.20
CA SER A 115 -2.15 4.32 4.86
C SER A 115 -3.20 4.29 3.76
N LYS A 116 -3.08 5.17 2.76
CA LYS A 116 -3.82 5.12 1.49
C LYS A 116 -3.09 4.34 0.39
N VAL A 117 -1.86 3.89 0.66
CA VAL A 117 -1.02 3.18 -0.31
C VAL A 117 -1.64 1.81 -0.58
N LEU A 118 -1.97 1.53 -1.84
CA LEU A 118 -2.42 0.21 -2.29
C LEU A 118 -1.26 -0.75 -2.42
N GLY A 119 -0.12 -0.33 -2.98
CA GLY A 119 1.04 -1.20 -3.16
C GLY A 119 2.33 -0.44 -3.44
N ASN A 120 3.45 -1.13 -3.22
CA ASN A 120 4.80 -0.67 -3.55
C ASN A 120 5.39 -1.65 -4.57
N HIS A 121 5.72 -1.14 -5.75
CA HIS A 121 6.28 -1.91 -6.84
C HIS A 121 7.60 -1.29 -7.28
N SER A 122 8.42 -2.00 -8.07
CA SER A 122 9.43 -1.30 -8.86
C SER A 122 8.73 -0.58 -10.02
N PRO A 123 9.23 0.60 -10.46
CA PRO A 123 8.72 1.26 -11.67
C PRO A 123 8.78 0.33 -12.89
N HIS A 124 9.84 -0.47 -13.02
CA HIS A 124 9.98 -1.49 -14.05
C HIS A 124 8.83 -2.52 -14.04
N ALA A 125 8.48 -3.07 -12.87
CA ALA A 125 7.38 -4.01 -12.76
C ALA A 125 6.02 -3.38 -13.10
N LEU A 126 5.81 -2.14 -12.69
CA LEU A 126 4.54 -1.45 -12.91
C LEU A 126 4.37 -0.98 -14.35
N ILE A 127 5.40 -0.31 -14.91
CA ILE A 127 5.32 0.40 -16.18
C ILE A 127 5.64 -0.54 -17.34
N ASP A 128 6.80 -1.22 -17.28
CA ASP A 128 7.23 -2.12 -18.35
C ASP A 128 6.62 -3.52 -18.19
N GLY A 129 6.41 -3.97 -16.96
CA GLY A 129 5.80 -5.27 -16.68
C GLY A 129 4.28 -5.26 -16.70
N LEU A 130 3.61 -4.10 -16.60
CA LEU A 130 2.16 -3.99 -16.35
C LEU A 130 1.67 -4.89 -15.20
N LEU A 131 2.56 -5.09 -14.21
CA LEU A 131 2.40 -6.01 -13.10
C LEU A 131 2.05 -7.46 -13.53
N GLU A 132 2.37 -7.83 -14.77
CA GLU A 132 2.24 -9.20 -15.28
C GLU A 132 3.43 -10.04 -14.80
N GLY A 133 3.16 -11.01 -13.94
CA GLY A 133 4.20 -11.88 -13.39
C GLY A 133 5.08 -11.19 -12.35
N SER A 134 5.87 -12.00 -11.65
CA SER A 134 6.95 -11.49 -10.81
C SER A 134 8.11 -11.16 -11.74
N LEU A 135 8.27 -9.90 -12.16
CA LEU A 135 9.63 -9.40 -12.33
C LEU A 135 10.29 -9.61 -10.96
N THR A 136 11.13 -10.65 -10.88
CA THR A 136 11.83 -10.98 -9.65
C THR A 136 12.61 -9.75 -9.22
N ARG A 137 12.88 -9.60 -7.91
CA ARG A 137 13.76 -8.51 -7.44
C ARG A 137 15.08 -8.48 -8.22
N GLN A 138 15.52 -9.63 -8.72
CA GLN A 138 16.68 -9.78 -9.58
C GLN A 138 16.52 -9.07 -10.93
N HIS A 139 15.45 -9.29 -11.69
CA HIS A 139 15.21 -8.54 -12.94
C HIS A 139 15.04 -7.03 -12.68
N ALA A 140 14.45 -6.65 -11.55
CA ALA A 140 14.35 -5.23 -11.17
C ALA A 140 15.72 -4.61 -10.83
N ALA A 141 16.65 -5.40 -10.29
CA ALA A 141 18.02 -4.96 -10.01
C ALA A 141 18.86 -4.85 -11.29
N GLU A 142 18.68 -5.79 -12.23
CA GLU A 142 19.34 -5.78 -13.55
C GLU A 142 18.87 -4.61 -14.43
N ALA A 143 17.61 -4.20 -14.29
CA ALA A 143 17.03 -3.11 -15.08
C ALA A 143 17.54 -1.70 -14.70
N GLY A 144 18.33 -1.57 -13.63
CA GLY A 144 18.99 -0.32 -13.23
C GLY A 144 18.06 0.74 -12.60
N ASP A 145 18.63 1.92 -12.31
CA ASP A 145 17.92 3.05 -11.72
C ASP A 145 16.93 3.64 -12.74
N TRP A 146 15.63 3.60 -12.40
CA TRP A 146 14.56 4.14 -13.24
C TRP A 146 14.76 5.61 -13.61
N PHE A 147 15.26 6.44 -12.71
CA PHE A 147 15.48 7.87 -12.98
C PHE A 147 16.57 8.05 -14.04
N ARG A 148 17.67 7.28 -13.94
CA ARG A 148 18.72 7.26 -14.95
C ARG A 148 18.21 6.77 -16.31
N LEU A 149 17.31 5.77 -16.31
CA LEU A 149 16.73 5.24 -17.54
C LEU A 149 15.84 6.26 -18.26
N VAL A 150 14.93 6.92 -17.53
CA VAL A 150 13.91 7.77 -18.16
C VAL A 150 14.31 9.24 -18.23
N ALA A 151 15.30 9.69 -17.46
CA ALA A 151 15.74 11.09 -17.44
C ALA A 151 17.26 11.18 -17.22
N PRO A 152 18.09 10.62 -18.13
CA PRO A 152 19.54 10.48 -17.91
C PRO A 152 20.25 11.81 -17.66
N GLU A 153 19.96 12.83 -18.47
CA GLU A 153 20.56 14.16 -18.34
C GLU A 153 20.16 14.83 -17.02
N ALA A 154 18.85 14.98 -16.77
CA ALA A 154 18.36 15.61 -15.54
C ALA A 154 18.75 14.84 -14.26
N TYR A 155 18.93 13.51 -14.33
CA TYR A 155 19.47 12.69 -13.24
C TYR A 155 20.93 13.01 -12.97
N ALA A 156 21.76 13.10 -14.02
CA ALA A 156 23.17 13.44 -13.92
C ALA A 156 23.36 14.87 -13.39
N ASP A 157 22.59 15.83 -13.91
CA ASP A 157 22.65 17.24 -13.50
C ASP A 157 22.25 17.41 -12.03
N LEU A 158 21.17 16.75 -11.60
CA LEU A 158 20.75 16.79 -10.20
C LEU A 158 21.84 16.21 -9.29
N TRP A 159 22.46 15.09 -9.68
CA TRP A 159 23.53 14.48 -8.88
C TRP A 159 24.77 15.37 -8.83
N ALA A 160 25.19 15.96 -9.95
CA ALA A 160 26.30 16.90 -10.02
C ALA A 160 26.08 18.08 -9.07
N MET A 161 24.89 18.68 -9.10
CA MET A 161 24.53 19.77 -8.19
C MET A 161 24.50 19.27 -6.72
N MET A 162 23.91 18.11 -6.43
CA MET A 162 23.87 17.58 -5.06
C MET A 162 25.27 17.33 -4.48
N ARG A 163 26.26 16.98 -5.32
CA ARG A 163 27.66 16.84 -4.91
C ARG A 163 28.30 18.17 -4.52
N GLU A 164 27.97 19.26 -5.20
CA GLU A 164 28.47 20.60 -4.85
C GLU A 164 27.96 21.09 -3.48
N PHE A 165 26.73 20.71 -3.13
CA PHE A 165 26.13 21.01 -1.82
C PHE A 165 26.42 19.97 -0.75
N ALA A 166 27.12 18.88 -1.08
CA ALA A 166 27.35 17.79 -0.16
C ALA A 166 28.44 18.15 0.86
N THR A 167 28.19 17.84 2.13
CA THR A 167 29.21 17.91 3.19
C THR A 167 29.96 16.58 3.37
N VAL A 168 29.59 15.55 2.60
CA VAL A 168 30.21 14.23 2.62
C VAL A 168 31.35 14.21 1.60
N GLU A 169 32.57 13.97 2.07
CA GLU A 169 33.74 13.82 1.20
C GLU A 169 33.72 12.50 0.41
N GLY A 170 34.39 12.51 -0.74
CA GLY A 170 34.61 11.29 -1.53
C GLY A 170 33.38 10.78 -2.30
N LEU A 171 32.33 11.59 -2.47
CA LEU A 171 31.19 11.19 -3.31
C LEU A 171 31.62 11.02 -4.78
N PRO A 172 31.36 9.85 -5.39
CA PRO A 172 31.78 9.56 -6.77
C PRO A 172 31.03 10.40 -7.78
N ALA A 173 31.60 10.54 -8.98
CA ALA A 173 30.95 11.23 -10.09
C ALA A 173 29.68 10.51 -10.54
N ASP A 174 29.69 9.18 -10.56
CA ASP A 174 28.51 8.35 -10.85
C ASP A 174 27.89 7.84 -9.53
N PRO A 175 26.60 8.12 -9.23
CA PRO A 175 25.94 7.63 -8.02
C PRO A 175 25.81 6.10 -7.97
N ALA A 176 25.98 5.39 -9.09
CA ALA A 176 26.03 3.94 -9.13
C ALA A 176 27.27 3.38 -8.42
N GLU A 177 28.36 4.14 -8.34
CA GLU A 177 29.63 3.74 -7.71
C GLU A 177 29.64 3.93 -6.19
N MET A 178 28.59 4.54 -5.61
CA MET A 178 28.54 4.75 -4.16
C MET A 178 28.51 3.44 -3.38
N ASP A 179 29.31 3.38 -2.31
CA ASP A 179 29.21 2.31 -1.32
C ASP A 179 27.97 2.47 -0.42
N VAL A 180 27.78 1.51 0.50
CA VAL A 180 26.62 1.49 1.41
C VAL A 180 26.63 2.66 2.39
N ALA A 181 27.80 3.09 2.88
CA ALA A 181 27.92 4.19 3.83
C ALA A 181 27.63 5.54 3.16
N GLN A 182 28.17 5.75 1.96
CA GLN A 182 27.95 6.91 1.12
C GLN A 182 26.47 7.04 0.73
N ARG A 183 25.81 5.96 0.28
CA ARG A 183 24.36 5.98 -0.01
C ARG A 183 23.53 6.35 1.21
N LYS A 184 23.85 5.77 2.37
CA LYS A 184 23.15 6.06 3.63
C LYS A 184 23.33 7.53 4.01
N ALA A 185 24.53 8.10 3.88
CA ALA A 185 24.80 9.49 4.16
C ALA A 185 24.05 10.43 3.18
N ALA A 186 24.18 10.19 1.87
CA ALA A 186 23.50 10.96 0.82
C ALA A 186 21.97 10.97 0.99
N SER A 187 21.38 9.82 1.33
CA SER A 187 19.93 9.68 1.52
C SER A 187 19.36 10.54 2.65
N LYS A 188 20.17 10.85 3.67
CA LYS A 188 19.79 11.66 4.84
C LYS A 188 20.07 13.14 4.67
N MET A 189 21.02 13.48 3.81
CA MET A 189 21.54 14.85 3.68
C MET A 189 20.54 15.80 3.00
N PHE A 190 19.64 15.26 2.16
CA PHE A 190 18.74 16.07 1.34
C PHE A 190 17.26 15.65 1.49
N PRO A 191 16.67 15.82 2.68
CA PRO A 191 15.24 15.64 2.83
C PRO A 191 14.51 16.65 1.94
N ARG A 192 13.36 16.24 1.37
CA ARG A 192 12.64 17.07 0.39
C ARG A 192 12.24 18.45 0.94
N SER A 193 11.88 18.52 2.22
CA SER A 193 11.47 19.75 2.90
C SER A 193 12.59 20.78 3.07
N GLU A 194 13.85 20.39 2.91
CA GLU A 194 15.01 21.23 3.24
C GLU A 194 15.99 21.33 2.06
N LEU A 195 15.53 21.02 0.84
CA LEU A 195 16.37 21.23 -0.34
C LEU A 195 16.65 22.73 -0.52
N PRO A 196 17.93 23.12 -0.70
CA PRO A 196 18.27 24.47 -1.15
C PRO A 196 17.50 24.83 -2.43
N PRO A 197 17.10 26.10 -2.64
CA PRO A 197 16.26 26.48 -3.77
C PRO A 197 16.76 26.02 -5.16
N PRO A 198 18.06 26.09 -5.50
CA PRO A 198 18.58 25.57 -6.77
C PRO A 198 18.35 24.06 -6.92
N LEU A 199 18.61 23.29 -5.86
CA LEU A 199 18.39 21.84 -5.83
C LEU A 199 16.90 21.47 -5.87
N ALA A 200 16.05 22.27 -5.22
CA ALA A 200 14.61 22.09 -5.27
C ALA A 200 14.06 22.32 -6.69
N ALA A 201 14.59 23.32 -7.40
CA ALA A 201 14.24 23.60 -8.79
C ALA A 201 14.69 22.45 -9.71
N ALA A 202 15.96 22.05 -9.65
CA ALA A 202 16.50 20.94 -10.43
C ALA A 202 15.75 19.62 -10.16
N TYR A 203 15.43 19.33 -8.90
CA TYR A 203 14.64 18.17 -8.53
C TYR A 203 13.19 18.25 -9.07
N THR A 204 12.59 19.43 -9.09
CA THR A 204 11.24 19.64 -9.64
C THR A 204 11.22 19.44 -11.15
N GLU A 205 12.23 19.96 -11.85
CA GLU A 205 12.39 19.78 -13.29
C GLU A 205 12.60 18.30 -13.66
N MET A 206 13.56 17.63 -13.01
CA MET A 206 13.78 16.19 -13.19
C MET A 206 12.49 15.42 -12.89
N SER A 207 11.75 15.79 -11.84
CA SER A 207 10.47 15.16 -11.50
C SER A 207 9.44 15.29 -12.64
N ALA A 208 9.33 16.46 -13.27
CA ALA A 208 8.43 16.68 -14.39
C ALA A 208 8.83 15.85 -15.62
N ILE A 209 10.13 15.76 -15.94
CA ILE A 209 10.67 14.93 -17.03
C ILE A 209 10.36 13.46 -16.77
N VAL A 210 10.68 12.96 -15.57
CA VAL A 210 10.41 11.57 -15.16
C VAL A 210 8.92 11.26 -15.23
N SER A 211 8.04 12.16 -14.77
CA SER A 211 6.58 12.01 -14.90
C SER A 211 6.19 11.82 -16.38
N ARG A 212 6.62 12.73 -17.26
CA ARG A 212 6.26 12.70 -18.69
C ARG A 212 6.76 11.43 -19.38
N HIS A 213 8.03 11.09 -19.22
CA HIS A 213 8.60 9.91 -19.87
C HIS A 213 8.06 8.59 -19.30
N SER A 214 7.79 8.53 -18.00
CA SER A 214 7.13 7.36 -17.38
C SER A 214 5.68 7.21 -17.87
N ALA A 215 4.93 8.31 -18.02
CA ALA A 215 3.57 8.30 -18.54
C ALA A 215 3.52 7.85 -20.00
N ALA A 216 4.40 8.43 -20.84
CA ALA A 216 4.51 8.06 -22.25
C ALA A 216 4.81 6.56 -22.40
N ARG A 217 5.81 6.08 -21.66
CA ARG A 217 6.20 4.66 -21.66
C ARG A 217 5.05 3.75 -21.21
N LEU A 218 4.33 4.08 -20.14
CA LEU A 218 3.17 3.31 -19.71
C LEU A 218 2.05 3.31 -20.77
N ASN A 219 1.78 4.47 -21.38
CA ASN A 219 0.80 4.57 -22.46
C ASN A 219 1.20 3.74 -23.70
N ASP A 220 2.48 3.69 -24.06
CA ASP A 220 2.98 2.84 -25.14
C ASP A 220 2.77 1.35 -24.83
N ARG A 221 2.97 0.94 -23.57
CA ARG A 221 2.70 -0.44 -23.14
C ARG A 221 1.22 -0.78 -23.12
N LEU A 222 0.35 0.17 -22.75
CA LEU A 222 -1.10 0.00 -22.73
C LEU A 222 -1.75 0.11 -24.13
N GLY A 223 -1.12 0.84 -25.06
CA GLY A 223 -1.63 1.16 -26.40
C GLY A 223 -2.14 -0.07 -27.15
N PRO A 224 -1.30 -1.11 -27.34
CA PRO A 224 -1.67 -2.34 -28.04
C PRO A 224 -2.71 -3.22 -27.32
N LEU A 225 -2.99 -2.97 -26.03
CA LEU A 225 -3.84 -3.83 -25.22
C LEU A 225 -5.33 -3.57 -25.44
N LYS A 226 -6.11 -4.65 -25.49
CA LYS A 226 -7.59 -4.59 -25.54
C LYS A 226 -8.17 -4.21 -24.17
N GLY A 227 -9.44 -3.79 -24.15
CA GLY A 227 -10.14 -3.35 -22.93
C GLY A 227 -10.00 -4.29 -21.74
N ARG A 228 -10.21 -5.60 -21.92
CA ARG A 228 -10.04 -6.61 -20.85
C ARG A 228 -8.62 -6.69 -20.29
N GLN A 229 -7.59 -6.48 -21.13
CA GLN A 229 -6.20 -6.51 -20.67
C GLN A 229 -5.84 -5.25 -19.89
N ARG A 230 -6.34 -4.08 -20.33
CA ARG A 230 -6.20 -2.82 -19.59
C ARG A 230 -6.92 -2.86 -18.24
N GLU A 231 -8.11 -3.45 -18.20
CA GLU A 231 -8.86 -3.66 -16.97
C GLU A 231 -8.11 -4.59 -16.01
N ARG A 232 -7.51 -5.68 -16.50
CA ARG A 232 -6.65 -6.56 -15.69
C ARG A 232 -5.44 -5.84 -15.08
N PHE A 233 -4.80 -4.94 -15.83
CA PHE A 233 -3.73 -4.09 -15.28
C PHE A 233 -4.26 -3.21 -14.13
N LEU A 234 -5.41 -2.57 -14.32
CA LEU A 234 -6.07 -1.77 -13.29
C LEU A 234 -6.40 -2.61 -12.04
N TRP A 235 -6.92 -3.82 -12.20
CA TRP A 235 -7.20 -4.72 -11.08
C TRP A 235 -5.96 -5.09 -10.29
N ARG A 236 -4.80 -5.27 -10.95
CA ARG A 236 -3.53 -5.51 -10.23
C ARG A 236 -3.12 -4.30 -9.39
N LEU A 237 -3.33 -3.08 -9.87
CA LEU A 237 -3.13 -1.86 -9.08
C LEU A 237 -4.06 -1.78 -7.87
N LEU A 238 -5.33 -2.18 -8.07
CA LEU A 238 -6.36 -2.25 -7.03
C LEU A 238 -6.26 -3.49 -6.13
N ARG A 239 -5.32 -4.40 -6.42
CA ARG A 239 -5.17 -5.70 -5.76
C ARG A 239 -6.43 -6.58 -5.82
N ILE A 240 -7.26 -6.39 -6.84
CA ILE A 240 -8.39 -7.29 -7.13
C ILE A 240 -7.83 -8.56 -7.78
N GLY A 241 -7.93 -9.67 -7.04
CA GLY A 241 -7.35 -10.96 -7.40
C GLY A 241 -8.40 -12.05 -7.61
N THR A 242 -7.93 -13.29 -7.75
CA THR A 242 -8.82 -14.46 -7.97
C THR A 242 -9.57 -14.91 -6.72
N ALA A 243 -9.16 -14.45 -5.54
CA ALA A 243 -9.81 -14.73 -4.27
C ALA A 243 -10.18 -13.42 -3.58
N PRO A 244 -11.36 -13.34 -2.93
CA PRO A 244 -11.70 -12.19 -2.13
C PRO A 244 -10.80 -12.11 -0.90
N TYR A 245 -10.59 -10.90 -0.41
CA TYR A 245 -9.90 -10.66 0.86
C TYR A 245 -10.47 -9.43 1.54
N PHE A 246 -10.10 -9.21 2.80
CA PHE A 246 -10.68 -8.16 3.62
C PHE A 246 -9.62 -7.13 4.00
N ILE A 247 -10.01 -5.87 4.03
CA ILE A 247 -9.21 -4.78 4.57
C ILE A 247 -9.92 -4.28 5.82
N LEU A 248 -9.25 -4.40 6.96
CA LEU A 248 -9.70 -3.88 8.25
C LEU A 248 -8.69 -2.85 8.74
N GLY A 249 -9.18 -1.69 9.17
CA GLY A 249 -8.29 -0.64 9.63
C GLY A 249 -8.97 0.71 9.76
N SER A 250 -8.22 1.78 9.54
CA SER A 250 -8.72 3.13 9.71
C SER A 250 -8.02 4.12 8.77
N SER A 251 -8.79 5.09 8.27
CA SER A 251 -8.28 6.13 7.38
C SER A 251 -7.77 7.32 8.18
N GLY A 252 -6.52 7.28 8.64
CA GLY A 252 -5.90 8.41 9.33
C GLY A 252 -4.65 8.04 10.12
N LYS A 253 -3.71 8.99 10.27
CA LYS A 253 -2.50 8.87 11.12
C LYS A 253 -2.57 9.71 12.40
N SER A 254 -3.69 10.38 12.68
CA SER A 254 -3.75 11.39 13.74
C SER A 254 -4.62 10.94 14.92
N ALA A 255 -4.07 11.08 16.12
CA ALA A 255 -4.72 10.90 17.42
C ALA A 255 -5.84 11.92 17.71
N ALA A 256 -6.14 12.82 16.76
CA ALA A 256 -7.37 13.63 16.82
C ALA A 256 -8.58 12.73 16.53
N ALA A 257 -9.21 12.27 17.62
CA ALA A 257 -10.28 11.27 17.72
C ALA A 257 -11.53 11.43 16.81
N HIS A 258 -11.59 12.47 15.98
CA HIS A 258 -12.76 12.81 15.15
C HIS A 258 -12.56 12.62 13.64
N SER A 259 -11.39 12.17 13.17
CA SER A 259 -11.11 12.01 11.73
C SER A 259 -10.82 10.57 11.27
N ASN A 260 -10.67 9.63 12.21
CA ASN A 260 -10.27 8.26 11.90
C ASN A 260 -11.50 7.42 11.52
N ARG A 261 -11.93 7.49 10.26
CA ARG A 261 -13.05 6.64 9.78
C ARG A 261 -12.58 5.19 9.68
N PRO A 262 -13.37 4.21 10.15
CA PRO A 262 -13.04 2.82 9.97
C PRO A 262 -13.01 2.48 8.48
N VAL A 263 -12.05 1.64 8.09
CA VAL A 263 -11.98 1.05 6.75
C VAL A 263 -12.23 -0.43 6.94
N ARG A 264 -13.43 -0.88 6.53
CA ARG A 264 -13.89 -2.26 6.66
C ARG A 264 -14.47 -2.69 5.33
N LEU A 265 -13.67 -3.37 4.53
CA LEU A 265 -13.99 -3.67 3.14
C LEU A 265 -13.78 -5.16 2.86
N ARG A 266 -14.72 -5.79 2.16
CA ARG A 266 -14.44 -6.96 1.33
C ARG A 266 -13.99 -6.48 -0.04
N ILE A 267 -12.81 -6.90 -0.45
CA ILE A 267 -12.33 -6.76 -1.81
C ILE A 267 -12.75 -8.01 -2.57
N GLY A 268 -13.58 -7.83 -3.58
CA GLY A 268 -14.09 -8.91 -4.41
C GLY A 268 -13.08 -9.39 -5.45
N THR A 269 -13.60 -10.23 -6.33
CA THR A 269 -12.92 -10.82 -7.46
C THR A 269 -13.31 -10.11 -8.77
N PRO A 270 -12.61 -10.36 -9.88
CA PRO A 270 -13.06 -9.97 -11.22
C PRO A 270 -14.52 -10.31 -11.51
N TRP A 271 -15.00 -11.46 -11.02
CA TRP A 271 -16.39 -11.86 -11.18
C TRP A 271 -17.33 -10.88 -10.49
N ASP A 272 -17.08 -10.56 -9.22
CA ASP A 272 -17.88 -9.61 -8.45
C ASP A 272 -17.90 -8.21 -9.09
N VAL A 273 -16.77 -7.76 -9.63
CA VAL A 273 -16.66 -6.47 -10.34
C VAL A 273 -17.56 -6.44 -11.57
N HIS A 274 -17.53 -7.51 -12.37
CA HIS A 274 -18.32 -7.61 -13.60
C HIS A 274 -19.82 -7.80 -13.36
N GLN A 275 -20.24 -8.24 -12.17
CA GLN A 275 -21.66 -8.26 -11.79
C GLN A 275 -22.23 -6.84 -11.59
N VAL A 276 -21.41 -5.90 -11.15
CA VAL A 276 -21.87 -4.56 -10.74
C VAL A 276 -21.39 -3.44 -11.65
N SER A 277 -20.54 -3.72 -12.63
CA SER A 277 -19.93 -2.69 -13.46
C SER A 277 -19.41 -3.20 -14.81
N THR A 278 -19.24 -2.26 -15.74
CA THR A 278 -18.61 -2.46 -17.06
C THR A 278 -17.52 -1.41 -17.22
N PHE A 279 -16.28 -1.86 -17.40
CA PHE A 279 -15.14 -0.99 -17.68
C PHE A 279 -15.24 -0.33 -19.06
N ARG A 280 -14.97 0.98 -19.11
CA ARG A 280 -15.04 1.80 -20.34
C ARG A 280 -13.69 2.27 -20.83
N GLY A 281 -12.75 2.52 -19.93
CA GLY A 281 -11.43 2.99 -20.32
C GLY A 281 -10.55 3.33 -19.14
N LEU A 282 -9.26 3.47 -19.43
CA LEU A 282 -8.22 3.90 -18.50
C LEU A 282 -7.38 4.97 -19.20
N ARG A 283 -7.19 6.11 -18.54
CA ARG A 283 -6.33 7.20 -19.00
C ARG A 283 -5.18 7.37 -18.01
N VAL A 284 -3.98 7.55 -18.54
CA VAL A 284 -2.76 7.80 -17.76
C VAL A 284 -2.19 9.15 -18.17
N VAL A 285 -2.00 10.05 -17.20
CA VAL A 285 -1.47 11.40 -17.43
C VAL A 285 -0.29 11.70 -16.50
N PRO A 286 0.78 12.34 -16.99
CA PRO A 286 1.85 12.82 -16.13
C PRO A 286 1.35 14.00 -15.29
N VAL A 287 1.92 14.17 -14.09
CA VAL A 287 1.63 15.31 -13.22
C VAL A 287 2.91 15.95 -12.73
N GLU A 288 2.91 17.29 -12.72
CA GLU A 288 3.97 18.11 -12.14
C GLU A 288 3.60 18.45 -10.70
N ALA A 289 4.12 17.67 -9.74
CA ALA A 289 3.78 17.79 -8.31
C ALA A 289 5.03 17.91 -7.40
N GLY A 290 6.17 18.32 -7.98
CA GLY A 290 7.48 18.38 -7.31
C GLY A 290 8.03 17.01 -6.88
N GLN A 291 7.42 15.92 -7.32
CA GLN A 291 7.89 14.53 -7.25
C GLN A 291 7.31 13.81 -8.47
N PRO A 292 8.03 12.84 -9.06
CA PRO A 292 7.50 12.19 -10.24
C PRO A 292 6.21 11.43 -9.92
N ARG A 293 5.17 11.73 -10.69
CA ARG A 293 3.80 11.27 -10.45
C ARG A 293 3.05 11.03 -11.75
N LEU A 294 2.29 9.94 -11.76
CA LEU A 294 1.33 9.58 -12.79
C LEU A 294 -0.06 9.57 -12.16
N ASN A 295 -1.04 10.24 -12.77
CA ASN A 295 -2.45 10.05 -12.43
C ASN A 295 -3.07 9.05 -13.41
N LEU A 296 -3.91 8.17 -12.87
CA LEU A 296 -4.66 7.19 -13.61
C LEU A 296 -6.14 7.38 -13.30
N VAL A 297 -6.96 7.49 -14.34
CA VAL A 297 -8.41 7.62 -14.22
C VAL A 297 -9.06 6.52 -15.04
N ALA A 298 -9.90 5.72 -14.38
CA ALA A 298 -10.69 4.68 -15.01
C ALA A 298 -12.16 5.03 -14.98
N ASP A 299 -12.83 4.80 -16.11
CA ASP A 299 -14.25 5.05 -16.30
C ASP A 299 -15.01 3.72 -16.27
N TYR A 300 -16.07 3.65 -15.46
CA TYR A 300 -16.97 2.51 -15.35
C TYR A 300 -18.42 2.93 -15.58
N THR A 301 -19.21 2.08 -16.21
CA THR A 301 -20.68 2.12 -16.13
C THR A 301 -21.11 1.10 -15.09
N MET A 302 -21.86 1.53 -14.09
CA MET A 302 -22.38 0.68 -13.03
C MET A 302 -23.66 -0.04 -13.48
N SER A 303 -24.08 -1.08 -12.76
CA SER A 303 -25.30 -1.84 -13.05
C SER A 303 -26.58 -1.00 -12.94
N ASP A 304 -26.57 0.06 -12.14
CA ASP A 304 -27.64 1.07 -12.05
C ASP A 304 -27.66 2.06 -13.23
N GLY A 305 -26.74 1.90 -14.20
CA GLY A 305 -26.56 2.78 -15.35
C GLY A 305 -25.70 4.02 -15.08
N ALA A 306 -25.33 4.30 -13.83
CA ALA A 306 -24.52 5.46 -13.48
C ALA A 306 -23.10 5.34 -14.05
N SER A 307 -22.56 6.46 -14.54
CA SER A 307 -21.14 6.55 -14.87
C SER A 307 -20.34 6.93 -13.62
N ARG A 308 -19.30 6.15 -13.30
CA ARG A 308 -18.40 6.42 -12.17
C ARG A 308 -16.96 6.50 -12.63
N GLN A 309 -16.22 7.41 -12.00
CA GLN A 309 -14.79 7.57 -12.19
C GLN A 309 -14.02 7.10 -10.97
N LEU A 310 -13.03 6.25 -11.24
CA LEU A 310 -12.03 5.80 -10.29
C LEU A 310 -10.73 6.56 -10.57
N ALA A 311 -10.21 7.24 -9.55
CA ALA A 311 -8.94 7.94 -9.60
C ALA A 311 -7.93 7.27 -8.66
N LEU A 312 -6.70 7.13 -9.17
CA LEU A 312 -5.54 6.68 -8.44
C LEU A 312 -4.29 7.39 -8.98
N HIS A 313 -3.22 7.39 -8.19
CA HIS A 313 -1.95 7.91 -8.65
C HIS A 313 -0.79 7.01 -8.26
N VAL A 314 0.28 7.12 -9.04
CA VAL A 314 1.56 6.46 -8.79
C VAL A 314 2.60 7.52 -8.52
N GLU A 315 3.24 7.47 -7.36
CA GLU A 315 4.45 8.27 -7.09
C GLU A 315 5.69 7.41 -7.31
N ILE A 316 6.64 7.91 -8.10
CA ILE A 316 7.95 7.29 -8.26
C ILE A 316 8.94 8.01 -7.34
N ARG A 317 9.68 7.26 -6.54
CA ARG A 317 10.71 7.81 -5.63
C ARG A 317 11.80 6.79 -5.35
N TRP A 318 12.96 7.25 -4.93
CA TRP A 318 13.95 6.35 -4.33
C TRP A 318 13.47 5.82 -2.98
N SER A 319 13.69 4.52 -2.75
CA SER A 319 13.54 3.95 -1.41
C SER A 319 14.55 4.60 -0.46
N HIS A 320 14.11 4.94 0.75
CA HIS A 320 14.97 5.50 1.82
C HIS A 320 15.57 6.89 1.57
N GLY A 321 15.10 7.66 0.59
CA GLY A 321 15.58 9.02 0.32
C GLY A 321 16.32 9.11 -1.02
N LYS A 322 16.58 10.33 -1.50
CA LYS A 322 17.16 10.55 -2.83
C LYS A 322 18.51 9.84 -2.96
N PHE A 323 18.70 9.08 -4.04
CA PHE A 323 19.89 8.25 -4.28
C PHE A 323 20.20 7.21 -3.19
N GLY A 324 19.28 6.96 -2.25
CA GLY A 324 19.50 6.08 -1.09
C GLY A 324 19.29 4.59 -1.36
N GLY A 325 18.46 4.26 -2.35
CA GLY A 325 18.20 2.87 -2.74
C GLY A 325 17.43 2.82 -4.06
N ALA A 326 17.01 1.61 -4.46
CA ALA A 326 16.33 1.42 -5.73
C ALA A 326 15.02 2.25 -5.82
N PRO A 327 14.67 2.78 -7.00
CA PRO A 327 13.37 3.42 -7.20
C PRO A 327 12.19 2.49 -6.92
N GLU A 328 11.18 3.01 -6.24
CA GLU A 328 9.88 2.41 -5.99
C GLU A 328 8.77 3.25 -6.62
N ALA A 329 7.72 2.56 -7.08
CA ALA A 329 6.46 3.11 -7.55
C ALA A 329 5.37 2.81 -6.51
N LYS A 330 4.92 3.83 -5.78
CA LYS A 330 3.86 3.74 -4.77
C LYS A 330 2.51 4.06 -5.39
N VAL A 331 1.59 3.11 -5.32
CA VAL A 331 0.22 3.27 -5.83
C VAL A 331 -0.66 3.77 -4.70
N TYR A 332 -1.42 4.84 -4.94
CA TYR A 332 -2.35 5.43 -3.99
C TYR A 332 -3.75 5.45 -4.59
N LEU A 333 -4.75 5.14 -3.76
CA LEU A 333 -6.15 5.30 -4.12
C LEU A 333 -6.60 6.72 -3.78
N ASP A 334 -7.07 7.47 -4.78
CA ASP A 334 -7.60 8.82 -4.59
C ASP A 334 -9.12 8.82 -4.41
N SER A 335 -9.84 7.92 -5.09
CA SER A 335 -11.29 7.77 -4.91
C SER A 335 -11.66 7.23 -3.52
N PRO A 336 -12.83 7.62 -2.98
CA PRO A 336 -13.41 6.95 -1.82
C PRO A 336 -13.54 5.44 -2.07
N PRO A 337 -13.17 4.57 -1.11
CA PRO A 337 -13.24 3.12 -1.30
C PRO A 337 -14.61 2.61 -1.73
N ALA A 338 -15.70 3.19 -1.21
CA ALA A 338 -17.07 2.83 -1.59
C ALA A 338 -17.44 3.14 -3.06
N HIS A 339 -16.62 3.93 -3.76
CA HIS A 339 -16.81 4.24 -5.17
C HIS A 339 -16.01 3.32 -6.10
N VAL A 340 -15.16 2.46 -5.56
CA VAL A 340 -14.32 1.52 -6.33
C VAL A 340 -15.14 0.27 -6.64
N PRO A 341 -15.37 -0.08 -7.92
CA PRO A 341 -16.01 -1.35 -8.25
C PRO A 341 -15.22 -2.54 -7.68
N GLY A 342 -15.92 -3.45 -7.00
CA GLY A 342 -15.31 -4.59 -6.31
C GLY A 342 -14.87 -4.31 -4.88
N TYR A 343 -15.04 -3.10 -4.35
CA TYR A 343 -14.80 -2.80 -2.94
C TYR A 343 -16.15 -2.68 -2.23
N PHE A 344 -16.46 -3.65 -1.39
CA PHE A 344 -17.74 -3.78 -0.71
C PHE A 344 -17.58 -3.46 0.77
N PRO A 345 -18.18 -2.40 1.32
CA PRO A 345 -18.21 -2.15 2.75
C PRO A 345 -18.83 -3.33 3.53
N LEU A 346 -18.24 -3.69 4.68
CA LEU A 346 -18.78 -4.77 5.52
C LEU A 346 -20.01 -4.37 6.32
N GLU A 347 -20.15 -3.07 6.56
CA GLU A 347 -21.36 -2.47 7.10
C GLU A 347 -21.98 -1.66 5.97
N PRO A 348 -23.27 -1.91 5.64
CA PRO A 348 -23.95 -1.04 4.72
C PRO A 348 -23.96 0.39 5.29
N PRO A 349 -23.76 1.42 4.45
CA PRO A 349 -24.13 2.77 4.87
C PRO A 349 -25.59 2.73 5.30
N ASP A 350 -25.90 3.33 6.45
CA ASP A 350 -27.22 3.30 7.08
C ASP A 350 -28.36 3.24 6.04
N GLY A 351 -29.08 2.11 6.00
CA GLY A 351 -30.30 1.96 5.21
C GLY A 351 -30.20 1.33 3.81
N GLN A 352 -29.10 0.68 3.42
CA GLN A 352 -29.09 -0.13 2.18
C GLN A 352 -28.72 -1.59 2.43
N PHE A 353 -29.68 -2.50 2.26
CA PHE A 353 -29.39 -3.93 2.21
C PHE A 353 -28.48 -4.24 1.01
N ALA A 354 -27.38 -4.96 1.25
CA ALA A 354 -26.59 -5.57 0.18
C ALA A 354 -27.40 -6.75 -0.42
N PHE A 355 -27.49 -6.79 -1.75
CA PHE A 355 -28.19 -7.84 -2.50
C PHE A 355 -27.50 -9.20 -2.42
#